data_AF-A0AB39N2U9-F1
#
_entry.id   AF-A0AB39N2U9-F1
#
_cell.length_a   1.000
_cell.length_b   1.000
_cell.length_c   1.000
_cell.angle_alpha   90.00
_cell.angle_beta   90.00
_cell.angle_gamma   90.00
#
_symmetry.space_group_name_H-M   'P 1'
#
loop_
_entity.id
_entity.type
_entity.pdbx_description
1 polymer ?
#
loop_
_entity_poly.entity_id
_entity_poly.type
_entity_poly.pdbx_seq_one_letter_code
_entity_poly.pdbx_strand_id
1 'polypeptide(L)'
;MAAVQNIRGGFKAEREFGFALEGRFPGLDLSGVDTEGVAMVVEIGDPRRLNLHQLSRVLVGAAKGGVKTAVINFRAKGMVTAVPLFNLFAMVDESARLKEMRKLEKAIRTGV
;
A
#
# COMPACT_ATOMS: atom_id res chain seq x y z
N MET A 1 3.22 -1.34 20.90
CA MET A 1 3.22 0.01 20.29
C MET A 1 3.62 -0.13 18.82
N ALA A 2 2.72 0.17 17.88
CA ALA A 2 3.01 0.11 16.45
C ALA A 2 3.89 1.31 16.04
N ALA A 3 4.95 1.06 15.26
CA ALA A 3 5.76 2.13 14.69
C ALA A 3 4.99 2.78 13.53
N VAL A 4 4.49 4.00 13.74
CA VAL A 4 3.77 4.77 12.73
C VAL A 4 4.78 5.61 11.94
N GLN A 5 4.96 5.31 10.66
CA GLN A 5 5.68 6.21 9.76
C GLN A 5 4.66 7.13 9.07
N ASN A 6 4.66 8.42 9.45
CA ASN A 6 3.96 9.47 8.70
C ASN A 6 4.77 9.81 7.46
N ILE A 7 4.51 9.10 6.36
CA ILE A 7 5.21 9.28 5.10
C ILE A 7 4.53 10.39 4.31
N ARG A 8 5.28 11.43 3.94
CA ARG A 8 4.79 12.56 3.13
C ARG A 8 4.47 12.09 1.70
N GLY A 9 3.28 11.53 1.48
CA GLY A 9 2.92 10.97 0.17
C GLY A 9 1.46 10.59 -0.04
N GLY A 10 0.52 11.13 0.76
CA GLY A 10 -0.92 10.83 0.62
C GLY A 10 -1.36 9.50 1.23
N PHE A 11 -0.45 8.78 1.89
CA PHE A 11 -0.72 7.54 2.63
C PHE A 11 0.03 7.51 3.97
N LYS A 12 -0.44 6.64 4.88
CA LYS A 12 0.29 6.22 6.08
C LYS A 12 0.53 4.72 5.99
N ALA A 13 1.67 4.27 6.52
CA ALA A 13 2.01 2.86 6.58
C ALA A 13 2.39 2.49 8.01
N GLU A 14 1.75 1.45 8.53
CA GLU A 14 1.92 0.98 9.89
C GLU A 14 2.07 -0.54 9.89
N ARG A 15 2.87 -1.07 10.82
CA ARG A 15 2.95 -2.51 11.04
C ARG A 15 1.97 -2.91 12.12
N GLU A 16 1.29 -4.02 11.89
CA GLU A 16 0.35 -4.60 12.83
C GLU A 16 0.50 -6.12 12.85
N PHE A 17 0.20 -6.74 13.98
CA PHE A 17 0.19 -8.19 14.04
C PHE A 17 -1.05 -8.74 13.34
N GLY A 18 -0.91 -9.82 12.60
CA GLY A 18 -2.01 -10.39 11.82
C GLY A 18 -3.21 -10.79 12.68
N PHE A 19 -2.99 -11.30 13.90
CA PHE A 19 -4.06 -11.60 14.86
C PHE A 19 -4.87 -10.38 15.31
N ALA A 20 -4.32 -9.16 15.20
CA ALA A 20 -5.01 -7.94 15.61
C ALA A 20 -5.88 -7.34 14.47
N LEU A 21 -5.75 -7.86 13.24
CA LEU A 21 -6.44 -7.32 12.08
C LEU A 21 -7.97 -7.47 12.18
N GLU A 22 -8.47 -8.60 12.67
CA GLU A 22 -9.92 -8.82 12.84
C GLU A 22 -10.53 -7.83 13.84
N GLY A 23 -9.80 -7.50 14.91
CA GLY A 23 -10.24 -6.54 15.91
C GLY A 23 -10.22 -5.10 15.39
N ARG A 24 -9.21 -4.72 14.61
CA ARG A 24 -9.09 -3.36 14.04
C ARG A 24 -10.01 -3.14 12.84
N PHE A 25 -10.26 -4.18 12.05
CA PHE A 25 -11.07 -4.15 10.83
C PHE A 25 -12.15 -5.24 10.86
N PRO A 26 -13.25 -5.02 11.58
CA PRO A 26 -14.34 -5.99 11.67
C PRO A 26 -14.93 -6.29 10.30
N GLY A 27 -15.09 -7.58 9.98
CA GLY A 27 -15.63 -8.04 8.69
C GLY A 27 -14.66 -7.99 7.51
N LEU A 28 -13.36 -7.77 7.77
CA LEU A 28 -12.32 -7.92 6.76
C LEU A 28 -12.18 -9.39 6.37
N ASP A 29 -12.27 -9.69 5.07
CA ASP A 29 -11.97 -11.02 4.56
C ASP A 29 -10.44 -11.27 4.58
N LEU A 30 -10.04 -12.26 5.38
CA LEU A 30 -8.64 -12.68 5.57
C LEU A 30 -8.35 -14.06 4.99
N SER A 31 -9.33 -14.72 4.35
CA SER A 31 -9.23 -16.11 3.90
C SER A 31 -8.11 -16.37 2.87
N GLY A 32 -7.64 -15.33 2.18
CA GLY A 32 -6.60 -15.42 1.15
C GLY A 32 -5.23 -14.85 1.55
N VAL A 33 -4.97 -14.57 2.82
CA VAL A 33 -3.72 -13.94 3.28
C VAL A 33 -3.12 -14.63 4.51
N ASP A 34 -1.80 -14.50 4.67
CA ASP A 34 -1.08 -15.02 5.85
C ASP A 34 -1.26 -14.06 7.04
N THR A 35 -1.96 -14.51 8.09
CA THR A 35 -2.22 -13.74 9.32
C THR A 35 -1.37 -14.18 10.50
N GLU A 36 -0.49 -15.16 10.35
CA GLU A 36 0.35 -15.68 11.45
C GLU A 36 1.44 -14.67 11.84
N GLY A 37 1.88 -13.86 10.88
CA GLY A 37 2.97 -12.90 11.04
C GLY A 37 2.55 -11.44 11.26
N VAL A 38 3.47 -10.54 10.92
CA VAL A 38 3.21 -9.11 10.86
C VAL A 38 2.60 -8.78 9.49
N ALA A 39 1.56 -7.95 9.51
CA ALA A 39 0.94 -7.34 8.34
C ALA A 39 1.31 -5.85 8.23
N MET A 40 1.31 -5.34 7.00
CA MET A 40 1.45 -3.91 6.72
C MET A 40 0.07 -3.30 6.49
N VAL A 41 -0.33 -2.35 7.32
CA VAL A 41 -1.54 -1.55 7.12
C VAL A 41 -1.16 -0.29 6.36
N VAL A 42 -1.71 -0.13 5.15
CA VAL A 42 -1.54 1.05 4.30
C VAL A 42 -2.86 1.81 4.31
N GLU A 43 -2.87 2.96 4.95
CA GLU A 43 -4.01 3.87 4.96
C GLU A 43 -3.85 4.93 3.88
N ILE A 44 -4.80 5.00 2.96
CA ILE A 44 -4.80 5.97 1.86
C ILE A 44 -5.82 7.06 2.20
N GLY A 45 -5.30 8.25 2.56
CA GLY A 45 -6.10 9.41 2.90
C GLY A 45 -6.58 10.19 1.68
N ASP A 46 -5.67 10.48 0.74
CA ASP A 46 -6.00 11.19 -0.51
C ASP A 46 -5.35 10.47 -1.71
N PRO A 47 -6.13 9.72 -2.52
CA PRO A 47 -5.64 9.03 -3.70
C PRO A 47 -4.99 9.95 -4.75
N ARG A 48 -5.39 11.22 -4.82
CA ARG A 48 -4.85 12.18 -5.82
C ARG A 48 -3.42 12.59 -5.49
N ARG A 49 -3.08 12.60 -4.20
CA ARG A 49 -1.74 12.92 -3.68
C ARG A 49 -0.87 11.69 -3.46
N LEU A 50 -1.35 10.51 -3.85
CA LEU A 50 -0.67 9.25 -3.61
C LEU A 50 0.65 9.16 -4.40
N ASN A 51 1.76 9.14 -3.65
CA ASN A 51 3.10 8.96 -4.18
C ASN A 51 3.43 7.46 -4.31
N LEU A 52 3.22 6.92 -5.52
CA LEU A 52 3.40 5.49 -5.80
C LEU A 52 4.86 5.03 -5.65
N HIS A 53 5.84 5.86 -5.99
CA HIS A 53 7.27 5.48 -5.84
C HIS A 53 7.66 5.33 -4.37
N GLN A 54 7.19 6.24 -3.52
CA GLN A 54 7.42 6.12 -2.08
C GLN A 54 6.69 4.92 -1.50
N LEU A 55 5.44 4.69 -1.91
CA LEU A 55 4.68 3.51 -1.48
C LEU A 55 5.40 2.22 -1.90
N SER A 56 5.85 2.11 -3.14
CA SER A 56 6.65 0.97 -3.63
C SER A 56 7.89 0.71 -2.75
N ARG A 57 8.67 1.76 -2.43
CA ARG A 57 9.83 1.64 -1.52
C ARG A 57 9.46 1.13 -0.12
N VAL A 58 8.34 1.60 0.43
CA VAL A 58 7.85 1.18 1.75
C VAL A 58 7.43 -0.29 1.73
N LEU A 59 6.74 -0.72 0.67
CA LEU A 59 6.32 -2.11 0.50
C LEU A 59 7.54 -3.04 0.36
N VAL A 60 8.58 -2.62 -0.39
CA VAL A 60 9.85 -3.36 -0.46
C VAL A 60 10.53 -3.45 0.91
N GLY A 61 10.56 -2.35 1.67
CA GLY A 61 11.11 -2.34 3.02
C GLY A 61 10.33 -3.24 4.00
N ALA A 62 9.02 -3.32 3.84
CA ALA A 62 8.16 -4.24 4.59
C ALA A 62 8.46 -5.71 4.24
N ALA A 63 8.56 -6.02 2.94
CA ALA A 63 8.84 -7.35 2.44
C ALA A 63 10.20 -7.86 2.94
N LYS A 64 11.24 -7.01 2.88
CA LYS A 64 12.56 -7.32 3.46
C LYS A 64 12.51 -7.59 4.97
N GLY A 65 11.53 -7.02 5.67
CA GLY A 65 11.27 -7.26 7.08
C GLY A 65 10.41 -8.50 7.37
N GLY A 66 10.16 -9.36 6.38
CA GLY A 66 9.38 -10.60 6.53
C GLY A 66 7.86 -10.42 6.53
N VAL A 67 7.37 -9.22 6.20
CA VAL A 67 5.92 -8.97 6.07
C VAL A 67 5.42 -9.61 4.79
N LYS A 68 4.36 -10.42 4.87
CA LYS A 68 3.77 -11.11 3.72
C LYS A 68 2.38 -10.58 3.33
N THR A 69 1.70 -9.91 4.26
CA THR A 69 0.32 -9.47 4.10
C THR A 69 0.24 -7.95 4.17
N ALA A 70 -0.59 -7.37 3.32
CA ALA A 70 -0.90 -5.95 3.33
C ALA A 70 -2.41 -5.73 3.45
N VAL A 71 -2.81 -4.84 4.34
CA VAL A 71 -4.18 -4.36 4.47
C VAL A 71 -4.23 -2.94 3.92
N ILE A 72 -5.10 -2.72 2.95
CA ILE A 72 -5.29 -1.42 2.32
C ILE A 72 -6.58 -0.82 2.88
N ASN A 73 -6.47 0.31 3.56
CA ASN A 73 -7.61 1.07 4.06
C ASN A 73 -7.79 2.34 3.23
N PHE A 74 -8.78 2.34 2.35
CA PHE A 74 -9.22 3.51 1.60
C PHE A 74 -10.32 4.27 2.37
N ARG A 75 -9.90 5.17 3.27
CA ARG A 75 -10.84 5.96 4.09
C ARG A 75 -11.86 6.73 3.27
N ALA A 76 -11.44 7.33 2.16
CA ALA A 76 -12.31 8.13 1.29
C ALA A 76 -13.46 7.34 0.64
N LYS A 77 -13.35 6.00 0.55
CA LYS A 77 -14.37 5.12 -0.04
C LYS A 77 -14.97 4.14 0.97
N GLY A 78 -14.57 4.20 2.25
CA GLY A 78 -15.00 3.23 3.26
C GLY A 78 -14.63 1.78 2.91
N MET A 79 -13.57 1.58 2.12
CA MET A 79 -13.19 0.27 1.60
C MET A 79 -11.92 -0.21 2.29
N VAL A 80 -11.96 -1.42 2.84
CA VAL A 80 -10.79 -2.09 3.42
C VAL A 80 -10.63 -3.45 2.76
N THR A 81 -9.42 -3.80 2.36
CA THR A 81 -9.13 -5.09 1.73
C THR A 81 -7.77 -5.61 2.17
N ALA A 82 -7.65 -6.92 2.36
CA ALA A 82 -6.41 -7.59 2.64
C ALA A 82 -5.92 -8.31 1.39
N VAL A 83 -4.64 -8.16 1.08
CA VAL A 83 -3.99 -8.80 -0.06
C VAL A 83 -2.59 -9.26 0.30
N PRO A 84 -2.02 -10.25 -0.40
CA PRO A 84 -0.60 -10.53 -0.29
C PRO A 84 0.22 -9.27 -0.62
N LEU A 85 1.22 -8.98 0.21
CA LEU A 85 2.08 -7.79 0.08
C LEU A 85 2.75 -7.73 -1.30
N PHE A 86 3.16 -8.89 -1.83
CA PHE A 86 3.75 -9.01 -3.16
C PHE A 86 2.78 -8.55 -4.26
N ASN A 87 1.50 -8.93 -4.16
CA ASN A 87 0.48 -8.53 -5.13
C ASN A 87 0.27 -7.01 -5.07
N LEU A 88 0.21 -6.44 -3.87
CA LEU A 88 0.12 -4.99 -3.71
C LEU A 88 1.33 -4.28 -4.31
N PHE A 89 2.53 -4.78 -4.05
CA PHE A 89 3.75 -4.24 -4.63
C PHE A 89 3.70 -4.27 -6.17
N ALA A 90 3.36 -5.40 -6.78
CA ALA A 90 3.26 -5.53 -8.23
C ALA A 90 2.25 -4.52 -8.83
N MET A 91 1.09 -4.34 -8.20
CA MET A 91 0.09 -3.37 -8.64
C MET A 91 0.59 -1.92 -8.53
N VAL A 92 1.29 -1.58 -7.45
CA VAL A 92 1.84 -0.23 -7.22
C VAL A 92 2.98 0.07 -8.18
N ASP A 93 3.86 -0.90 -8.43
CA ASP A 93 5.01 -0.75 -9.32
C ASP A 93 4.57 -0.56 -10.78
N GLU A 94 3.64 -1.40 -11.26
CA GLU A 94 3.06 -1.26 -12.59
C GLU A 94 2.36 0.10 -12.75
N SER A 95 1.60 0.52 -11.74
CA SER A 95 0.94 1.83 -11.75
C SER A 95 1.94 3.00 -11.74
N ALA A 96 3.09 2.85 -11.08
CA ALA A 96 4.15 3.85 -11.08
C ALA A 96 4.77 3.95 -12.48
N ARG A 97 5.10 2.82 -13.11
CA ARG A 97 5.65 2.75 -14.47
C ARG A 97 4.70 3.36 -15.50
N LEU A 98 3.40 3.06 -15.43
CA LEU A 98 2.38 3.65 -16.31
C LEU A 98 2.31 5.18 -16.15
N LYS A 99 2.46 5.72 -14.93
CA LYS A 99 2.51 7.18 -14.71
C LYS A 99 3.76 7.81 -15.34
N GLU A 100 4.91 7.14 -15.27
CA GLU A 100 6.14 7.62 -15.92
C GLU A 100 6.01 7.61 -17.45
N MET A 101 5.51 6.52 -18.02
CA MET A 101 5.27 6.42 -19.48
C MET A 101 4.35 7.55 -19.96
N ARG A 102 3.23 7.81 -19.26
CA ARG A 102 2.32 8.92 -19.61
C ARG A 102 2.98 10.30 -19.51
N LYS A 103 3.91 10.50 -18.58
CA LYS A 103 4.68 11.75 -18.48
C LYS A 103 5.64 11.90 -19.66
N LEU A 104 6.31 10.82 -20.05
CA LEU A 104 7.21 10.78 -21.21
C LEU A 104 6.43 11.03 -22.51
N GLU A 105 5.30 10.35 -22.73
CA GLU A 105 4.42 10.58 -23.88
C GLU A 105 3.96 12.04 -23.96
N LYS A 106 3.60 12.62 -22.81
CA LYS A 106 3.22 14.04 -22.74
C LYS A 106 4.40 14.94 -23.12
N ALA A 107 5.59 14.70 -22.58
CA ALA A 107 6.78 15.50 -22.88
C ALA A 107 7.12 15.46 -24.38
N ILE A 108 7.12 14.27 -24.98
CA ILE A 108 7.32 14.05 -26.42
C ILE A 108 6.25 14.80 -27.23
N ARG A 109 4.98 14.73 -26.83
CA ARG A 109 3.89 15.43 -27.52
C ARG A 109 3.96 16.96 -27.39
N THR A 110 4.49 17.47 -26.27
CA THR A 110 4.61 18.91 -26.03
C THR A 110 5.93 19.51 -26.54
N GLY A 111 6.83 18.70 -27.11
CA GLY A 111 8.07 19.18 -27.74
C GLY A 111 9.08 19.79 -26.76
N VAL A 112 9.13 19.28 -25.53
CA VAL A 112 10.24 19.55 -24.58
C VAL A 112 11.25 18.43 -24.67
#